data_AF-A0ABD5RW47-F1
#
_entry.id   AF-A0ABD5RW47-F1
#
_cell.length_a   1.000
_cell.length_b   1.000
_cell.length_c   1.000
_cell.angle_alpha   90.00
_cell.angle_beta   90.00
_cell.angle_gamma   90.00
#
_symmetry.space_group_name_H-M   'P 1'
#
loop_
_entity.id
_entity.type
_entity.pdbx_description
1 polymer ?
#
loop_
_entity_poly.entity_id
_entity_poly.type
_entity_poly.pdbx_seq_one_letter_code
_entity_poly.pdbx_strand_id
1 'polypeptide(L)'
;MRAIDDDRLVWANFSSLVDAIESLLDRDLGTTEDVVAIPTEREAFLLRELVRFIYDEDFVSGKEDRVLVVAARKAWPEYEDHTIYFCQPGRSFKPVEHMAFYTDGEVKPAVPRVVGRVDDVLLTEAGIEQHDELSSSQREELHEIIDSEYRRHGDRNQVLFLEEDFTLSEPVRNDKTASDSDRRVAFVQGHRYVSLSALQSEPSGTTDLEV
;
A
#
# COMPACT_ATOMS: atom_id res chain seq x y z
N MET A 1 23.92 -31.82 -2.54
CA MET A 1 23.85 -30.39 -2.20
C MET A 1 24.44 -30.24 -0.80
N ARG A 2 25.63 -29.65 -0.64
CA ARG A 2 26.25 -29.44 0.68
C ARG A 2 25.53 -28.28 1.35
N ALA A 3 24.97 -28.50 2.54
CA ALA A 3 24.51 -27.41 3.39
C ALA A 3 25.72 -26.54 3.78
N ILE A 4 25.57 -25.23 3.67
CA ILE A 4 26.55 -24.27 4.19
C ILE A 4 26.14 -24.00 5.64
N ASP A 5 26.96 -24.45 6.58
CA ASP A 5 26.74 -24.34 8.02
C ASP A 5 27.64 -23.20 8.55
N ASP A 6 27.23 -21.96 8.32
CA ASP A 6 27.90 -20.75 8.81
C ASP A 6 26.84 -19.79 9.36
N ASP A 7 26.89 -19.51 10.66
CA ASP A 7 25.94 -18.66 11.38
C ASP A 7 25.89 -17.20 10.88
N ARG A 8 26.83 -16.80 10.01
CA ARG A 8 26.87 -15.47 9.37
C ARG A 8 26.19 -15.45 8.01
N LEU A 9 25.90 -16.62 7.44
CA LEU A 9 25.21 -16.77 6.17
C LEU A 9 23.71 -16.94 6.41
N VAL A 10 23.01 -15.81 6.49
CA VAL A 10 21.54 -15.81 6.46
C VAL A 10 21.11 -15.93 5.01
N TRP A 11 20.33 -16.97 4.70
CA TRP A 11 19.55 -17.01 3.46
C TRP A 11 18.47 -15.93 3.54
N ALA A 12 18.77 -14.77 2.98
CA ALA A 12 17.81 -13.67 2.85
C ALA A 12 17.38 -13.57 1.39
N ASN A 13 16.07 -13.42 1.16
CA ASN A 13 15.54 -12.97 -0.12
C ASN A 13 15.33 -11.45 -0.08
N PHE A 14 15.05 -10.84 -1.24
CA PHE A 14 14.80 -9.40 -1.30
C PHE A 14 13.63 -8.96 -0.42
N SER A 15 12.61 -9.80 -0.23
CA SER A 15 11.51 -9.53 0.69
C SER A 15 12.00 -9.35 2.13
N SER A 16 12.87 -10.23 2.62
CA SER A 16 13.46 -10.13 3.96
C SER A 16 14.33 -8.89 4.14
N LEU A 17 15.06 -8.49 3.09
CA LEU A 17 15.86 -7.25 3.11
C LEU A 17 14.95 -6.03 3.19
N VAL A 18 13.91 -5.98 2.35
CA VAL A 18 12.91 -4.92 2.34
C VAL A 18 12.23 -4.81 3.70
N ASP A 19 11.75 -5.92 4.27
CA ASP A 19 11.09 -5.94 5.59
C ASP A 19 12.00 -5.39 6.69
N ALA A 20 13.29 -5.73 6.64
CA ALA A 20 14.28 -5.21 7.58
C ALA A 20 14.50 -3.70 7.42
N ILE A 21 14.54 -3.19 6.18
CA ILE A 21 14.68 -1.76 5.90
C ILE A 21 13.41 -1.00 6.34
N GLU A 22 12.22 -1.49 5.98
CA GLU A 22 10.96 -0.87 6.36
C GLU A 22 10.81 -0.84 7.89
N SER A 23 11.14 -1.94 8.58
CA SER A 23 11.16 -1.99 10.05
C SER A 23 12.17 -1.01 10.66
N LEU A 24 13.33 -0.81 10.02
CA LEU A 24 14.31 0.18 10.46
C LEU A 24 13.78 1.62 10.31
N LEU A 25 13.07 1.90 9.22
CA LEU A 25 12.53 3.22 8.90
C LEU A 25 11.27 3.58 9.72
N ASP A 26 10.49 2.58 10.14
CA ASP A 26 9.25 2.75 10.92
C ASP A 26 9.48 2.87 12.44
N ARG A 27 10.72 2.60 12.92
CA ARG A 27 11.12 2.81 14.31
C ARG A 27 11.14 4.30 14.64
N ASP A 28 9.97 4.80 15.01
CA ASP A 28 9.81 6.12 15.62
C ASP A 28 10.49 6.15 17.01
N LEU A 29 10.94 7.34 17.41
CA LEU A 29 11.87 7.70 18.51
C LEU A 29 11.45 7.31 19.96
N GLY A 30 10.82 6.16 20.19
CA GLY A 30 10.00 5.90 21.36
C GLY A 30 10.48 4.86 22.39
N THR A 31 11.51 4.05 22.14
CA THR A 31 11.93 3.04 23.13
C THR A 31 13.41 2.67 23.00
N THR A 32 14.19 3.11 23.99
CA THR A 32 15.53 2.63 24.38
C THR A 32 15.40 1.11 24.67
N GLU A 33 16.16 0.19 24.05
CA GLU A 33 17.50 -0.21 24.51
C GLU A 33 18.33 -1.02 23.46
N ASP A 34 17.88 -1.15 22.21
CA ASP A 34 18.71 -1.78 21.16
C ASP A 34 19.30 -0.73 20.21
N VAL A 35 20.61 -0.51 20.32
CA VAL A 35 21.39 0.46 19.52
C VAL A 35 21.49 0.00 18.06
N VAL A 36 20.38 0.08 17.32
CA VAL A 36 20.44 0.22 15.87
C VAL A 36 20.53 1.72 15.61
N ALA A 37 21.60 2.16 14.95
CA ALA A 37 21.77 3.55 14.61
C ALA A 37 20.52 4.06 13.86
N ILE A 38 19.88 5.08 14.42
CA ILE A 38 18.75 5.73 13.75
C ILE A 38 19.30 6.35 12.46
N PRO A 39 18.77 5.99 11.28
CA PRO A 39 19.26 6.53 10.02
C PRO A 39 19.15 8.05 10.02
N THR A 40 20.19 8.74 9.56
CA THR A 40 20.08 10.16 9.21
C THR A 40 19.03 10.37 8.11
N GLU A 41 18.55 11.59 7.91
CA GLU A 41 17.59 11.87 6.82
C GLU A 41 18.10 11.43 5.45
N ARG A 42 19.41 11.60 5.20
CA ARG A 42 20.06 11.16 3.97
C ARG A 42 20.06 9.63 3.84
N GLU A 43 20.38 8.91 4.90
CA GLU A 43 20.37 7.44 4.89
C GLU A 43 18.94 6.91 4.76
N ALA A 44 17.99 7.50 5.47
CA ALA A 44 16.57 7.18 5.35
C ALA A 44 16.07 7.40 3.92
N PHE A 45 16.47 8.50 3.27
CA PHE A 45 16.18 8.74 1.86
C PHE A 45 16.77 7.66 0.96
N LEU A 46 18.06 7.33 1.11
CA LEU A 46 18.71 6.30 0.29
C LEU A 46 18.09 4.91 0.50
N LEU A 47 17.68 4.59 1.72
CA LEU A 47 17.00 3.33 2.03
C LEU A 47 15.62 3.26 1.39
N ARG A 48 14.85 4.36 1.37
CA ARG A 48 13.58 4.44 0.64
C ARG A 48 13.79 4.27 -0.87
N GLU A 49 14.80 4.92 -1.43
CA GLU A 49 15.14 4.76 -2.85
C GLU A 49 15.58 3.33 -3.19
N LEU A 50 16.34 2.67 -2.31
CA LEU A 50 16.71 1.26 -2.50
C LEU A 50 15.49 0.33 -2.47
N VAL A 51 14.59 0.52 -1.51
CA VAL A 51 13.34 -0.25 -1.43
C VAL A 51 12.50 -0.03 -2.69
N ARG A 52 12.38 1.23 -3.13
CA ARG A 52 11.68 1.59 -4.37
C ARG A 52 12.29 0.86 -5.57
N PHE A 53 13.62 0.91 -5.74
CA PHE A 53 14.30 0.19 -6.80
C PHE A 53 14.04 -1.33 -6.76
N ILE A 54 14.10 -1.95 -5.58
CA ILE A 54 13.82 -3.38 -5.42
C ILE A 54 12.39 -3.74 -5.85
N TYR A 55 11.44 -2.84 -5.61
CA TYR A 55 10.05 -3.00 -6.02
C TYR A 55 9.87 -2.80 -7.52
N ASP A 56 10.49 -1.77 -8.09
CA ASP A 56 10.39 -1.44 -9.52
C ASP A 56 11.01 -2.54 -10.40
N GLU A 57 12.05 -3.22 -9.90
CA GLU A 57 12.73 -4.33 -10.59
C GLU A 57 12.10 -5.72 -10.33
N ASP A 58 10.92 -5.78 -9.69
CA ASP A 58 10.18 -7.03 -9.44
C ASP A 58 10.99 -8.12 -8.70
N PHE A 59 11.94 -7.72 -7.85
CA PHE A 59 12.79 -8.67 -7.12
C PHE A 59 12.10 -9.33 -5.92
N VAL A 60 10.89 -8.87 -5.55
CA VAL A 60 10.10 -9.38 -4.42
C VAL A 60 9.05 -10.35 -4.93
N SER A 61 9.03 -11.57 -4.38
CA SER A 61 8.05 -12.61 -4.75
C SER A 61 6.69 -12.42 -4.07
N GLY A 62 5.66 -13.11 -4.58
CA GLY A 62 4.34 -13.18 -3.96
C GLY A 62 3.50 -11.93 -4.15
N LYS A 63 3.68 -11.19 -5.25
CA LYS A 63 2.88 -9.99 -5.55
C LYS A 63 1.48 -10.35 -6.04
N GLU A 64 1.37 -11.49 -6.71
CA GLU A 64 0.14 -12.05 -7.30
C GLU A 64 -0.91 -12.43 -6.25
N ASP A 65 -0.46 -12.80 -5.04
CA ASP A 65 -1.34 -13.12 -3.92
C ASP A 65 -1.39 -11.98 -2.90
N ARG A 66 -0.76 -10.82 -3.14
CA ARG A 66 -0.68 -9.73 -2.15
C ARG A 66 -1.72 -8.66 -2.45
N VAL A 67 -2.59 -8.40 -1.48
CA VAL A 67 -3.58 -7.32 -1.53
C VAL A 67 -3.19 -6.22 -0.53
N LEU A 68 -3.15 -4.97 -1.00
CA LEU A 68 -2.93 -3.79 -0.16
C LEU A 68 -4.27 -3.29 0.40
N VAL A 69 -4.49 -3.50 1.69
CA VAL A 69 -5.64 -2.97 2.42
C VAL A 69 -5.31 -1.58 2.97
N VAL A 70 -5.97 -0.53 2.51
CA VAL A 70 -5.71 0.86 2.93
C VAL A 70 -6.78 1.41 3.87
N ALA A 71 -6.40 2.28 4.80
CA ALA A 71 -7.37 3.06 5.56
C ALA A 71 -8.08 4.05 4.63
N ALA A 72 -9.39 3.86 4.44
CA ALA A 72 -10.12 4.38 3.29
C ALA A 72 -11.25 5.36 3.66
N ARG A 73 -11.26 5.96 4.85
CA ARG A 73 -12.33 6.91 5.25
C ARG A 73 -12.59 8.01 4.22
N LYS A 74 -11.52 8.47 3.55
CA LYS A 74 -11.59 9.47 2.49
C LYS A 74 -11.49 8.88 1.08
N ALA A 75 -10.86 7.70 0.95
CA ALA A 75 -10.50 7.11 -0.32
C ALA A 75 -11.60 6.18 -0.86
N TRP A 76 -12.43 5.59 0.01
CA TRP A 76 -13.53 4.73 -0.40
C TRP A 76 -14.54 5.46 -1.29
N PRO A 77 -15.05 6.66 -0.94
CA PRO A 77 -15.93 7.41 -1.84
C PRO A 77 -15.24 7.81 -3.15
N GLU A 78 -13.96 8.18 -3.12
CA GLU A 78 -13.21 8.53 -4.35
C GLU A 78 -13.08 7.33 -5.30
N TYR A 79 -12.87 6.13 -4.74
CA TYR A 79 -12.85 4.91 -5.51
C TYR A 79 -14.22 4.59 -6.10
N GLU A 80 -15.30 4.72 -5.32
CA GLU A 80 -16.67 4.49 -5.82
C GLU A 80 -17.05 5.45 -6.95
N ASP A 81 -16.57 6.69 -6.92
CA ASP A 81 -16.90 7.70 -7.93
C ASP A 81 -16.04 7.57 -9.21
N HIS A 82 -14.77 7.15 -9.08
CA HIS A 82 -13.78 7.31 -10.14
C HIS A 82 -12.85 6.13 -10.40
N THR A 83 -12.89 5.06 -9.60
CA THR A 83 -11.96 3.91 -9.73
C THR A 83 -10.47 4.30 -9.58
N ILE A 84 -10.18 5.42 -8.91
CA ILE A 84 -8.82 5.90 -8.65
C ILE A 84 -8.54 5.96 -7.16
N TYR A 85 -7.30 5.63 -6.78
CA TYR A 85 -6.80 5.84 -5.42
C TYR A 85 -5.71 6.92 -5.38
N PHE A 86 -5.93 7.95 -4.55
CA PHE A 86 -5.00 9.05 -4.33
C PHE A 86 -4.34 8.99 -2.95
N CYS A 87 -3.00 9.02 -2.90
CA CYS A 87 -2.24 9.12 -1.65
C CYS A 87 -1.09 10.15 -1.74
N GLN A 88 -0.39 10.34 -0.62
CA GLN A 88 0.74 11.27 -0.57
C GLN A 88 1.91 10.77 -1.44
N PRO A 89 2.62 11.64 -2.15
CA PRO A 89 3.79 11.28 -2.93
C PRO A 89 4.86 10.57 -2.09
N GLY A 90 5.59 9.65 -2.72
CA GLY A 90 6.69 8.92 -2.07
C GLY A 90 6.25 7.89 -1.03
N ARG A 91 4.96 7.52 -1.00
CA ARG A 91 4.52 6.35 -0.24
C ARG A 91 4.97 5.08 -0.95
N SER A 92 6.03 4.49 -0.42
CA SER A 92 6.45 3.14 -0.80
C SER A 92 5.40 2.13 -0.33
N PHE A 93 4.88 1.35 -1.28
CA PHE A 93 4.10 0.15 -1.01
C PHE A 93 4.86 -1.02 -1.62
N LYS A 94 4.83 -2.18 -0.98
CA LYS A 94 5.16 -3.45 -1.65
C LYS A 94 4.41 -3.56 -2.97
N PRO A 95 5.01 -4.16 -4.02
CA PRO A 95 4.32 -4.49 -5.26
C PRO A 95 3.08 -5.31 -4.93
N VAL A 96 1.95 -4.86 -5.46
CA VAL A 96 0.63 -5.48 -5.29
C VAL A 96 -0.10 -5.44 -6.62
N GLU A 97 -0.84 -6.50 -6.91
CA GLU A 97 -1.76 -6.52 -8.05
C GLU A 97 -3.16 -6.06 -7.65
N HIS A 98 -3.51 -6.12 -6.36
CA HIS A 98 -4.85 -5.77 -5.88
C HIS A 98 -4.82 -4.81 -4.69
N MET A 99 -5.91 -4.07 -4.55
CA MET A 99 -6.18 -3.22 -3.41
C MET A 99 -7.50 -3.62 -2.74
N ALA A 100 -7.63 -3.29 -1.45
CA ALA A 100 -8.89 -3.33 -0.74
C ALA A 100 -9.01 -2.12 0.20
N PHE A 101 -10.23 -1.78 0.58
CA PHE A 101 -10.52 -0.55 1.32
C PHE A 101 -11.08 -0.85 2.70
N TYR A 102 -10.39 -0.37 3.74
CA TYR A 102 -10.85 -0.50 5.12
C TYR A 102 -11.44 0.82 5.64
N THR A 103 -12.74 0.85 5.91
CA THR A 103 -13.43 1.98 6.55
C THR A 103 -14.65 1.47 7.31
N ASP A 104 -15.15 2.25 8.28
CA ASP A 104 -16.34 1.91 9.07
C ASP A 104 -16.27 0.57 9.82
N GLY A 105 -15.05 0.10 10.14
CA GLY A 105 -14.84 -1.14 10.88
C GLY A 105 -14.99 -2.40 10.02
N GLU A 106 -14.80 -2.30 8.71
CA GLU A 106 -14.85 -3.43 7.78
C GLU A 106 -13.89 -3.22 6.60
N VAL A 107 -13.45 -4.33 6.01
CA VAL A 107 -12.90 -4.33 4.65
C VAL A 107 -14.08 -4.37 3.69
N LYS A 108 -14.16 -3.38 2.80
CA LYS A 108 -15.24 -3.25 1.82
C LYS A 108 -15.17 -4.38 0.78
N PRO A 109 -16.30 -4.74 0.14
CA PRO A 109 -16.34 -5.88 -0.76
C PRO A 109 -15.46 -5.76 -2.00
N ALA A 110 -15.25 -4.55 -2.51
CA ALA A 110 -14.50 -4.34 -3.75
C ALA A 110 -13.00 -4.58 -3.54
N VAL A 111 -12.44 -5.44 -4.39
CA VAL A 111 -11.02 -5.76 -4.46
C VAL A 111 -10.54 -5.53 -5.90
N PRO A 112 -10.37 -4.25 -6.29
CA PRO A 112 -9.94 -3.92 -7.65
C PRO A 112 -8.48 -4.29 -7.92
N ARG A 113 -8.16 -4.43 -9.19
CA ARG A 113 -6.79 -4.62 -9.69
C ARG A 113 -6.11 -3.28 -9.94
N VAL A 114 -4.82 -3.19 -9.63
CA VAL A 114 -3.97 -2.02 -9.92
C VAL A 114 -3.44 -2.16 -11.36
N VAL A 115 -3.82 -1.23 -12.23
CA VAL A 115 -3.43 -1.25 -13.65
C VAL A 115 -2.43 -0.17 -14.02
N GLY A 116 -2.27 0.84 -13.15
CA GLY A 116 -1.30 1.90 -13.36
C GLY A 116 -0.95 2.59 -12.05
N ARG A 117 0.26 3.13 -11.99
CA ARG A 117 0.75 3.92 -10.86
C ARG A 117 1.60 5.07 -11.39
N VAL A 118 1.39 6.25 -10.82
CA VAL A 118 2.23 7.43 -11.03
C VAL A 118 2.46 8.11 -9.68
N ASP A 119 3.71 8.43 -9.33
CA ASP A 119 4.06 8.76 -7.95
C ASP A 119 3.90 10.23 -7.54
N ASP A 120 4.12 11.19 -8.43
CA ASP A 120 4.17 12.61 -8.07
C ASP A 120 3.52 13.53 -9.11
N VAL A 121 2.19 13.37 -9.26
CA VAL A 121 1.38 14.17 -10.18
C VAL A 121 0.88 15.43 -9.47
N LEU A 122 1.13 16.60 -10.07
CA LEU A 122 0.46 17.84 -9.67
C LEU A 122 -0.96 17.85 -10.26
N LEU A 123 -1.98 17.78 -9.40
CA LEU A 123 -3.39 17.68 -9.79
C LEU A 123 -3.96 19.05 -10.23
N THR A 124 -3.47 19.52 -11.37
CA THR A 124 -3.96 20.69 -12.10
C THR A 124 -3.95 20.34 -13.59
N GLU A 125 -4.73 21.04 -14.41
CA GLU A 125 -4.75 20.81 -15.86
C GLU A 125 -3.33 20.83 -16.47
N ALA A 126 -2.55 21.86 -16.17
CA ALA A 126 -1.18 21.98 -16.65
C ALA A 126 -0.24 20.91 -16.07
N GLY A 127 -0.43 20.52 -14.80
CA GLY A 127 0.39 19.52 -14.13
C GLY A 127 0.17 18.10 -14.68
N ILE A 128 -1.07 17.77 -15.05
CA ILE A 128 -1.43 16.50 -15.68
C ILE A 128 -0.84 16.44 -17.10
N GLU A 129 -1.01 17.50 -17.90
CA GLU A 129 -0.55 17.53 -19.28
C GLU A 129 0.98 17.42 -19.40
N GLN A 130 1.70 18.08 -18.50
CA GLN A 130 3.17 18.12 -18.49
C GLN A 130 3.84 16.90 -17.86
N HIS A 131 3.08 15.96 -17.28
CA HIS A 131 3.67 14.81 -16.60
C HIS A 131 4.11 13.73 -17.58
N ASP A 132 5.39 13.39 -17.63
CA ASP A 132 5.97 12.49 -18.65
C ASP A 132 5.50 11.03 -18.51
N GLU A 133 5.25 10.56 -17.29
CA GLU A 133 4.89 9.15 -17.03
C GLU A 133 3.41 8.83 -17.28
N LEU A 134 2.54 9.84 -17.40
CA LEU A 134 1.12 9.60 -17.68
C LEU A 134 0.94 9.16 -19.13
N SER A 135 0.10 8.17 -19.36
CA SER A 135 -0.41 7.83 -20.70
C SER A 135 -1.48 8.84 -21.15
N SER A 136 -1.84 8.83 -22.43
CA SER A 136 -2.95 9.66 -22.92
C SER A 136 -4.28 9.32 -22.23
N SER A 137 -4.57 8.04 -22.02
CA SER A 137 -5.81 7.61 -21.35
C SER A 137 -5.85 8.01 -19.88
N GLN A 138 -4.71 7.93 -19.18
CA GLN A 138 -4.61 8.35 -17.78
C GLN A 138 -4.78 9.88 -17.63
N ARG A 139 -4.30 10.67 -18.61
CA ARG A 139 -4.57 12.12 -18.63
C ARG A 139 -6.05 12.39 -18.81
N GLU A 140 -6.70 11.75 -19.76
CA GLU A 140 -8.15 11.89 -20.00
C GLU A 140 -8.96 11.57 -18.74
N GLU A 141 -8.68 10.43 -18.10
CA GLU A 141 -9.35 10.00 -16.86
C GLU A 141 -9.14 11.01 -15.72
N LEU A 142 -7.93 11.54 -15.55
CA LEU A 142 -7.67 12.58 -14.55
C LEU A 142 -8.35 13.91 -14.88
N HIS A 143 -8.46 14.29 -16.16
CA HIS A 143 -9.17 15.51 -16.55
C HIS A 143 -10.68 15.45 -16.32
N GLU A 144 -11.28 14.26 -16.35
CA GLU A 144 -12.70 14.07 -16.00
C GLU A 144 -12.98 14.30 -14.51
N ILE A 145 -11.95 14.14 -13.66
CA ILE A 145 -12.07 14.18 -12.20
C ILE A 145 -11.57 15.52 -11.64
N ILE A 146 -10.43 16.00 -12.15
CA ILE A 146 -9.70 17.13 -11.59
C ILE A 146 -10.16 18.43 -12.25
N ASP A 147 -11.16 19.07 -11.65
CA ASP A 147 -11.52 20.47 -11.92
C ASP A 147 -11.09 21.41 -10.79
N SER A 148 -11.39 22.70 -10.91
CA SER A 148 -11.01 23.72 -9.93
C SER A 148 -11.70 23.58 -8.57
N GLU A 149 -12.84 22.88 -8.51
CA GLU A 149 -13.63 22.64 -7.30
C GLU A 149 -13.27 21.29 -6.65
N TYR A 150 -12.55 20.42 -7.38
CA TYR A 150 -12.10 19.15 -6.86
C TYR A 150 -11.21 19.35 -5.63
N ARG A 151 -11.50 18.58 -4.57
CA ARG A 151 -10.90 18.79 -3.24
C ARG A 151 -9.37 18.69 -3.18
N ARG A 152 -8.75 18.00 -4.15
CA ARG A 152 -7.30 17.81 -4.26
C ARG A 152 -6.67 18.68 -5.35
N HIS A 153 -7.43 19.58 -5.97
CA HIS A 153 -6.91 20.44 -7.00
C HIS A 153 -5.72 21.26 -6.46
N GLY A 154 -4.59 21.21 -7.17
CA GLY A 154 -3.35 21.85 -6.77
C GLY A 154 -2.45 21.02 -5.84
N ASP A 155 -2.93 19.88 -5.33
CA ASP A 155 -2.10 18.98 -4.53
C ASP A 155 -1.17 18.15 -5.42
N ARG A 156 -0.06 17.69 -4.83
CA ARG A 156 0.78 16.64 -5.43
C ARG A 156 0.38 15.30 -4.84
N ASN A 157 0.14 14.32 -5.70
CA ASN A 157 -0.33 13.00 -5.29
C ASN A 157 0.35 11.88 -6.05
N GLN A 158 0.52 10.77 -5.33
CA GLN A 158 0.66 9.47 -5.96
C GLN A 158 -0.74 8.96 -6.31
N VAL A 159 -0.90 8.49 -7.55
CA VAL A 159 -2.14 8.06 -8.17
C VAL A 159 -2.01 6.60 -8.56
N LEU A 160 -2.94 5.77 -8.07
CA LEU A 160 -3.11 4.39 -8.53
C LEU A 160 -4.41 4.31 -9.34
N PHE A 161 -4.29 3.86 -10.58
CA PHE A 161 -5.41 3.59 -11.48
C PHE A 161 -5.87 2.16 -11.24
N LEU A 162 -7.17 2.01 -10.98
CA LEU A 162 -7.76 0.74 -10.58
C LEU A 162 -8.82 0.32 -11.59
N GLU A 163 -9.02 -0.99 -11.71
CA GLU A 163 -10.15 -1.55 -12.44
C GLU A 163 -10.87 -2.59 -11.57
N GLU A 164 -12.16 -2.76 -11.82
CA GLU A 164 -12.93 -3.83 -11.18
C GLU A 164 -12.36 -5.20 -11.55
N ASP A 165 -12.24 -6.10 -10.57
CA ASP A 165 -11.75 -7.46 -10.79
C ASP A 165 -12.48 -8.46 -9.87
N PHE A 166 -12.25 -8.35 -8.57
CA PHE A 166 -12.85 -9.24 -7.56
C PHE A 166 -13.79 -8.47 -6.61
N THR A 167 -14.89 -9.09 -6.21
CA THR A 167 -15.84 -8.52 -5.24
C THR A 167 -16.31 -9.62 -4.30
N LEU A 168 -16.14 -9.39 -3.00
CA LEU A 168 -16.64 -10.26 -1.95
C LEU A 168 -18.17 -10.26 -1.93
N SER A 169 -18.76 -11.37 -1.50
CA SER A 169 -20.20 -11.45 -1.27
C SER A 169 -20.67 -10.57 -0.12
N GLU A 170 -19.83 -10.42 0.93
CA GLU A 170 -20.08 -9.56 2.09
C GLU A 170 -18.81 -8.81 2.53
N PRO A 171 -18.93 -7.66 3.21
CA PRO A 171 -17.78 -7.01 3.82
C PRO A 171 -17.16 -7.84 4.94
N VAL A 172 -15.83 -7.87 5.03
CA VAL A 172 -15.12 -8.55 6.12
C VAL A 172 -15.18 -7.68 7.38
N ARG A 173 -15.84 -8.16 8.44
CA ARG A 173 -16.04 -7.38 9.66
C ARG A 173 -14.78 -7.35 10.52
N ASN A 174 -14.49 -6.19 11.09
CA ASN A 174 -13.38 -6.07 12.04
C ASN A 174 -13.75 -6.69 13.39
N ASP A 175 -13.08 -7.79 13.70
CA ASP A 175 -13.10 -8.53 14.96
C ASP A 175 -11.78 -8.40 15.74
N LYS A 176 -10.81 -7.62 15.23
CA LYS A 176 -9.52 -7.41 15.87
C LYS A 176 -9.64 -6.65 17.19
N THR A 177 -9.06 -7.22 18.25
CA THR A 177 -8.97 -6.62 19.58
C THR A 177 -7.54 -6.22 19.94
N ALA A 178 -7.40 -5.36 20.95
CA ALA A 178 -6.10 -5.09 21.55
C ALA A 178 -5.53 -6.34 22.22
N SER A 179 -4.22 -6.46 22.27
CA SER A 179 -3.52 -7.64 22.81
C SER A 179 -3.80 -7.88 24.30
N ASP A 180 -4.20 -6.85 25.03
CA ASP A 180 -4.36 -6.81 26.49
C ASP A 180 -5.82 -6.58 26.94
N SER A 181 -6.76 -6.47 26.00
CA SER A 181 -8.17 -6.18 26.31
C SER A 181 -9.12 -6.53 25.17
N ASP A 182 -10.39 -6.77 25.49
CA ASP A 182 -11.47 -7.00 24.50
C ASP A 182 -11.86 -5.72 23.72
N ARG A 183 -11.07 -4.65 23.81
CA ARG A 183 -11.32 -3.40 23.12
C ARG A 183 -10.98 -3.58 21.63
N ARG A 184 -11.97 -3.34 20.76
CA ARG A 184 -11.73 -3.33 19.31
C ARG A 184 -10.70 -2.27 18.92
N VAL A 185 -9.79 -2.65 18.04
CA VAL A 185 -8.78 -1.77 17.44
C VAL A 185 -8.94 -1.74 15.94
N ALA A 186 -8.44 -0.70 15.27
CA ALA A 186 -8.49 -0.66 13.82
C ALA A 186 -7.67 -1.80 13.23
N PHE A 187 -8.23 -2.51 12.25
CA PHE A 187 -7.52 -3.55 11.52
C PHE A 187 -6.28 -3.00 10.80
N VAL A 188 -6.41 -1.78 10.27
CA VAL A 188 -5.38 -1.07 9.51
C VAL A 188 -4.87 0.15 10.28
N GLN A 189 -3.55 0.30 10.39
CA GLN A 189 -2.87 1.52 10.84
C GLN A 189 -2.18 2.19 9.65
N GLY A 190 -2.97 2.85 8.81
CA GLY A 190 -2.51 3.41 7.53
C GLY A 190 -2.70 2.43 6.37
N HIS A 191 -2.01 1.29 6.39
CA HIS A 191 -2.22 0.18 5.44
C HIS A 191 -1.87 -1.18 6.07
N ARG A 192 -2.24 -2.28 5.41
CA ARG A 192 -1.91 -3.66 5.76
C ARG A 192 -1.85 -4.50 4.49
N TYR A 193 -1.03 -5.55 4.49
CA TYR A 193 -1.03 -6.57 3.44
C TYR A 193 -1.78 -7.81 3.92
N VAL A 194 -2.64 -8.35 3.05
CA VAL A 194 -3.34 -9.62 3.24
C VAL A 194 -3.21 -10.46 1.97
N SER A 195 -3.57 -11.75 2.03
CA SER A 195 -3.57 -12.58 0.83
C SER A 195 -4.85 -12.46 0.01
N LEU A 196 -4.71 -12.51 -1.31
CA LEU A 196 -5.85 -12.55 -2.24
C LEU A 196 -6.62 -13.86 -2.05
N SER A 197 -5.90 -14.96 -1.88
CA SER A 197 -6.44 -16.28 -1.57
C SER A 197 -7.28 -16.32 -0.27
N ALA A 198 -6.90 -15.58 0.77
CA ALA A 198 -7.73 -15.45 1.98
C ALA A 198 -9.02 -14.69 1.70
N LEU A 199 -8.95 -13.58 0.94
CA LEU A 199 -10.15 -12.83 0.54
C LEU A 199 -11.08 -13.68 -0.36
N GLN A 200 -10.53 -14.42 -1.31
CA GLN A 200 -11.29 -15.34 -2.17
C GLN A 200 -11.98 -16.48 -1.40
N SER A 201 -11.54 -16.75 -0.18
CA SER A 201 -12.18 -17.73 0.70
C SER A 201 -13.41 -17.17 1.44
N GLU A 202 -13.82 -15.93 1.13
CA GLU A 202 -14.98 -15.23 1.71
C GLU A 202 -14.93 -15.17 3.25
N PRO A 203 -13.90 -14.53 3.82
CA PRO A 203 -13.73 -14.48 5.26
C PRO A 203 -14.78 -13.59 5.91
N SER A 204 -15.25 -14.01 7.08
CA SER A 204 -16.25 -13.25 7.82
C SER A 204 -15.64 -12.19 8.74
N GLY A 205 -14.41 -12.45 9.23
CA GLY A 205 -13.71 -11.63 10.19
C GLY A 205 -12.29 -11.29 9.74
N THR A 206 -11.76 -10.16 10.23
CA THR A 206 -10.39 -9.74 9.95
C THR A 206 -9.33 -10.67 10.53
N THR A 207 -9.64 -11.46 11.56
CA THR A 207 -8.75 -12.51 12.08
C THR A 207 -8.39 -13.54 11.01
N ASP A 208 -9.33 -13.86 10.11
CA ASP A 208 -9.12 -14.82 9.01
C ASP A 208 -8.14 -14.29 7.94
N LEU A 209 -7.81 -12.99 7.98
CA LEU A 209 -6.88 -12.32 7.06
C LEU A 209 -5.46 -12.17 7.61
N GLU A 210 -5.20 -12.59 8.86
CA GLU A 210 -3.89 -12.45 9.52
C GLU A 210 -2.99 -13.70 9.40
N VAL A 211 -3.27 -14.57 8.40
CA VAL A 211 -2.61 -15.86 8.18
C VAL A 211 -1.23 -15.73 7.53
#